data_AF-A0A4Y8CA43-F1
#
_entry.id   AF-A0A4Y8CA43-F1
#
_cell.length_a   1.000
_cell.length_b   1.000
_cell.length_c   1.000
_cell.angle_alpha   90.00
_cell.angle_beta   90.00
_cell.angle_gamma   90.00
#
_symmetry.space_group_name_H-M   'P 1'
#
loop_
_entity.id
_entity.type
_entity.pdbx_description
1 polymer ?
#
loop_
_entity_poly.entity_id
_entity_poly.type
_entity_poly.pdbx_seq_one_letter_code
_entity_poly.pdbx_strand_id
1 'polypeptide(L)'
;EYEKQGDYKKAMEIYKKLALKNSSVLISQEQNKTNQIIQTKQSIIATKEERQDFARLALANYLEEDEYFNPLGISAYKMNYFLPLAYSFNSLEENHNKSEAKFQLSIKKRLFENLLGLDEKYYIAYTQTSWWQIYEHSSPFRET
;
A
#
# COMPACT_ATOMS: atom_id res chain seq x y z
N GLU A 1 47.63 10.75 -40.67
CA GLU A 1 48.42 10.48 -41.89
C GLU A 1 48.06 11.41 -43.03
N TYR A 2 46.79 11.56 -43.40
CA TYR A 2 46.34 12.47 -44.48
C TYR A 2 46.76 13.94 -44.31
N GLU A 3 46.77 14.48 -43.09
CA GLU A 3 47.22 15.86 -42.82
C GLU A 3 48.73 16.05 -43.06
N LYS A 4 49.55 15.03 -42.75
CA LYS A 4 51.00 15.04 -43.02
C LYS A 4 51.32 14.85 -44.51
N GLN A 5 50.38 14.29 -45.27
CA GLN A 5 50.47 14.10 -46.72
C GLN A 5 49.89 15.28 -47.53
N GLY A 6 49.41 16.34 -46.86
CA GLY A 6 48.81 17.52 -47.50
C GLY A 6 47.39 17.33 -48.03
N ASP A 7 46.74 16.19 -47.78
CA ASP A 7 45.35 15.92 -48.18
C ASP A 7 44.37 16.39 -47.11
N TYR A 8 44.23 17.71 -47.01
CA TYR A 8 43.41 18.38 -45.99
C TYR A 8 41.91 18.10 -46.15
N LYS A 9 41.44 17.81 -47.37
CA LYS A 9 40.01 17.55 -47.63
C LYS A 9 39.58 16.23 -46.97
N LYS A 10 40.35 15.15 -47.16
CA LYS A 10 40.06 13.87 -46.49
C LYS A 10 40.23 13.96 -44.98
N ALA A 11 41.24 14.70 -44.50
CA ALA A 11 41.40 14.94 -43.06
C ALA A 11 40.18 15.66 -42.46
N MET A 12 39.65 16.69 -43.13
CA MET A 12 38.49 17.45 -42.69
C MET A 12 37.20 16.62 -42.64
N GLU A 13 37.00 15.71 -43.58
CA GLU A 13 35.88 14.76 -43.53
C GLU A 13 35.96 13.81 -42.32
N ILE A 14 37.16 13.35 -41.98
CA ILE A 14 37.40 12.52 -40.80
C ILE A 14 37.10 13.32 -39.52
N TYR A 15 37.60 14.55 -39.43
CA TYR A 15 37.32 15.44 -38.29
C TYR A 15 35.82 15.72 -38.13
N LYS A 16 35.10 15.97 -39.24
CA LYS A 16 33.63 16.15 -39.23
C LYS A 16 32.91 14.91 -38.70
N LYS A 17 33.30 13.70 -39.13
CA LYS A 17 32.70 12.44 -38.66
C LYS A 17 32.94 12.20 -37.17
N LEU A 18 34.14 12.50 -36.68
CA LEU A 18 34.48 12.38 -35.26
C LEU A 18 33.69 13.37 -34.39
N ALA A 19 33.54 14.61 -34.85
CA ALA A 19 32.74 15.62 -34.16
C ALA A 19 31.26 15.18 -34.06
N LEU A 20 30.66 14.74 -35.16
CA LEU A 20 29.27 14.27 -35.19
C LEU A 20 29.04 13.03 -34.30
N LYS A 21 29.99 12.11 -34.26
CA LYS A 21 29.93 10.93 -33.37
C LYS A 21 29.99 11.33 -31.89
N ASN A 22 30.83 12.30 -31.53
CA ASN A 22 30.89 12.77 -30.15
C ASN A 22 29.62 13.54 -29.75
N SER A 23 29.04 14.32 -30.67
CA SER A 23 27.76 15.01 -30.44
C SER A 23 26.61 14.03 -30.18
N SER A 24 26.51 12.93 -30.94
CA SER A 24 25.44 11.93 -30.71
C SER A 24 25.61 11.19 -29.38
N VAL A 25 26.85 10.94 -28.95
CA VAL A 25 27.14 10.35 -27.63
C VAL A 25 26.71 11.31 -26.50
N LEU A 26 27.00 12.61 -26.61
CA LEU A 26 26.57 13.59 -25.61
C LEU A 26 25.05 13.72 -25.53
N ILE A 27 24.35 13.74 -26.68
CA ILE A 27 22.88 13.78 -26.74
C ILE A 27 22.27 12.53 -26.09
N SER A 28 22.83 11.34 -26.34
CA SER A 28 22.36 10.11 -25.71
C SER A 28 22.55 10.10 -24.18
N GLN A 29 23.63 10.72 -23.68
CA GLN A 29 23.89 10.83 -22.24
C GLN A 29 22.93 11.81 -21.54
N GLU A 30 22.57 12.92 -22.19
CA GLU A 30 21.57 13.87 -21.66
C GLU A 30 20.15 13.28 -21.65
N GLN A 31 19.77 12.55 -22.71
CA GLN A 31 18.50 11.84 -22.78
C GLN A 31 18.38 10.76 -21.69
N ASN A 32 19.46 10.01 -21.43
CA ASN A 32 19.49 9.00 -20.36
C ASN A 32 19.34 9.62 -18.96
N LYS A 33 20.00 10.76 -18.68
CA LYS A 33 19.83 11.50 -17.42
C LYS A 33 18.41 12.05 -17.26
N THR A 34 17.81 12.54 -18.34
CA THR A 34 16.45 13.10 -18.33
C THR A 34 15.42 11.99 -18.07
N ASN A 35 15.58 10.83 -18.70
CA ASN A 35 14.72 9.67 -18.50
C ASN A 35 14.80 9.13 -17.07
N GLN A 36 15.99 9.11 -16.45
CA GLN A 36 16.16 8.73 -15.04
C GLN A 36 15.48 9.73 -14.08
N ILE A 37 15.55 11.04 -14.36
CA ILE A 37 14.87 12.07 -13.55
C ILE A 37 13.34 11.94 -13.67
N ILE A 38 12.83 11.63 -14.86
CA ILE A 38 11.38 11.41 -15.09
C ILE A 38 10.89 10.17 -14.35
N GLN A 39 11.62 9.06 -14.40
CA GLN A 39 11.30 7.83 -13.66
C GLN A 39 11.35 8.02 -12.13
N THR A 40 12.32 8.80 -11.65
CA THR A 40 12.45 9.12 -10.22
C THR A 40 11.32 10.06 -9.76
N LYS A 41 10.90 11.02 -10.59
CA LYS A 41 9.74 11.87 -10.28
C LYS A 41 8.43 11.07 -10.29
N GLN A 42 8.23 10.16 -11.24
CA GLN A 42 7.05 9.29 -11.30
C GLN A 42 6.93 8.38 -10.06
N SER A 43 8.03 7.80 -9.57
CA SER A 43 8.01 6.98 -8.36
C SER A 43 7.74 7.80 -7.09
N ILE A 44 8.21 9.05 -7.00
CA ILE A 44 7.92 9.97 -5.89
C ILE A 44 6.46 10.46 -5.90
N ILE A 45 5.86 10.61 -7.09
CA ILE A 45 4.45 11.01 -7.25
C ILE A 45 3.53 9.81 -6.90
N ALA A 46 3.83 8.61 -7.41
CA ALA A 46 3.09 7.39 -7.10
C ALA A 46 3.10 7.06 -5.59
N THR A 47 4.25 7.20 -4.91
CA THR A 47 4.34 6.96 -3.45
C THR A 47 3.72 8.05 -2.56
N LYS A 48 3.25 9.17 -3.15
CA LYS A 48 2.61 10.28 -2.42
C LYS A 48 1.09 10.28 -2.58
N GLU A 49 0.56 9.69 -3.64
CA GLU A 49 -0.88 9.43 -3.83
C GLU A 49 -1.33 8.24 -2.97
N GLU A 50 -0.63 7.10 -3.03
CA GLU A 50 -1.00 5.87 -2.28
C GLU A 50 -1.06 6.05 -0.75
N ARG A 51 -0.22 6.93 -0.18
CA ARG A 51 -0.22 7.20 1.27
C ARG A 51 -1.40 8.04 1.75
N GLN A 52 -2.05 8.77 0.85
CA GLN A 52 -3.27 9.54 1.18
C GLN A 52 -4.54 8.69 1.05
N ASP A 53 -4.45 7.54 0.37
CA ASP A 53 -5.61 6.69 0.09
C ASP A 53 -6.10 5.93 1.33
N PHE A 54 -5.20 5.41 2.18
CA PHE A 54 -5.63 4.64 3.35
C PHE A 54 -6.38 5.48 4.39
N ALA A 55 -5.90 6.69 4.68
CA ALA A 55 -6.56 7.58 5.63
C ALA A 55 -7.92 8.07 5.10
N ARG A 56 -7.99 8.41 3.81
CA ARG A 56 -9.25 8.78 3.16
C ARG A 56 -10.22 7.59 3.07
N LEU A 57 -9.75 6.40 2.74
CA LEU A 57 -10.55 5.19 2.67
C LEU A 57 -11.06 4.77 4.05
N ALA A 58 -10.22 4.87 5.09
CA ALA A 58 -10.64 4.62 6.47
C ALA A 58 -11.68 5.64 6.93
N LEU A 59 -11.48 6.92 6.59
CA LEU A 59 -12.44 7.99 6.89
C LEU A 59 -13.75 7.80 6.13
N ALA A 60 -13.71 7.49 4.84
CA ALA A 60 -14.90 7.23 4.02
C ALA A 60 -15.70 6.01 4.52
N ASN A 61 -15.01 4.92 4.89
CA ASN A 61 -15.65 3.77 5.53
C ASN A 61 -16.28 4.11 6.88
N TYR A 62 -15.66 5.03 7.65
CA TYR A 62 -16.21 5.51 8.92
C TYR A 62 -17.43 6.42 8.70
N LEU A 63 -17.39 7.27 7.67
CA LEU A 63 -18.48 8.17 7.28
C LEU A 63 -19.58 7.45 6.48
N GLU A 64 -19.40 6.17 6.14
CA GLU A 64 -20.30 5.38 5.31
C GLU A 64 -20.60 6.03 3.95
N GLU A 65 -19.62 6.76 3.40
CA GLU A 65 -19.74 7.34 2.06
C GLU A 65 -19.70 6.20 1.03
N ASP A 66 -20.84 5.94 0.37
CA ASP A 66 -21.01 4.87 -0.64
C ASP A 66 -20.10 5.03 -1.88
N GLU A 67 -19.35 6.13 -1.98
CA GLU A 67 -18.63 6.55 -3.18
C GLU A 67 -17.28 5.86 -3.40
N TYR A 68 -16.77 5.13 -2.40
CA TYR A 68 -15.48 4.46 -2.52
C TYR A 68 -15.61 2.99 -2.91
N PHE A 69 -14.82 2.57 -3.90
CA PHE A 69 -14.79 1.21 -4.43
C PHE A 69 -14.45 0.20 -3.33
N ASN A 70 -15.47 -0.42 -2.76
CA ASN A 70 -15.37 -1.57 -1.87
C ASN A 70 -15.79 -2.83 -2.64
N PRO A 71 -14.85 -3.53 -3.31
CA PRO A 71 -15.18 -4.67 -4.16
C PRO A 71 -15.87 -5.82 -3.41
N LEU A 72 -15.73 -5.88 -2.07
CA LEU A 72 -16.35 -6.88 -1.24
C LEU A 72 -17.63 -6.39 -0.54
N GLY A 73 -17.86 -5.07 -0.51
CA GLY A 73 -18.96 -4.45 0.23
C GLY A 73 -18.90 -4.68 1.75
N ILE A 74 -17.70 -4.92 2.29
CA ILE A 74 -17.47 -5.20 3.72
C ILE A 74 -16.85 -3.97 4.38
N SER A 75 -17.43 -3.51 5.47
CA SER A 75 -16.94 -2.39 6.27
C SER A 75 -16.85 -2.78 7.75
N ALA A 76 -16.24 -1.94 8.58
CA ALA A 76 -16.18 -2.20 10.01
C ALA A 76 -17.55 -1.93 10.69
N TYR A 77 -18.00 -2.84 11.56
CA TYR A 77 -19.20 -2.61 12.40
C TYR A 77 -18.82 -2.01 13.75
N LYS A 78 -17.79 -2.58 14.40
CA LYS A 78 -17.13 -2.05 15.59
C LYS A 78 -15.63 -1.91 15.31
N MET A 79 -14.91 -1.34 16.28
CA MET A 79 -13.45 -1.25 16.22
C MET A 79 -12.84 -2.66 16.08
N ASN A 80 -11.98 -2.81 15.08
CA ASN A 80 -11.13 -3.98 14.95
C ASN A 80 -9.81 -3.66 15.67
N TYR A 81 -9.38 -4.52 16.59
CA TYR A 81 -8.18 -4.27 17.37
C TYR A 81 -7.45 -5.57 17.68
N PHE A 82 -6.14 -5.43 17.89
CA PHE A 82 -5.25 -6.47 18.36
C PHE A 82 -4.39 -5.89 19.49
N LEU A 83 -4.52 -6.45 20.69
CA LEU A 83 -3.77 -6.10 21.88
C LEU A 83 -2.85 -7.29 22.20
N PRO A 84 -1.54 -7.20 21.91
CA PRO A 84 -0.60 -8.29 22.18
C PRO A 84 -0.45 -8.59 23.67
N LEU A 85 -0.70 -7.59 24.51
CA LEU A 85 -0.62 -7.69 25.97
C LEU A 85 -1.90 -7.15 26.60
N ALA A 86 -2.70 -8.07 27.11
CA ALA A 86 -3.86 -7.82 27.94
C ALA A 86 -3.72 -8.65 29.22
N TYR A 87 -4.09 -8.06 30.36
CA TYR A 87 -4.03 -8.73 31.65
C TYR A 87 -5.44 -9.14 32.10
N SER A 88 -5.63 -10.43 32.37
CA SER A 88 -6.90 -10.95 32.90
C SER A 88 -6.87 -10.98 34.42
N PHE A 89 -7.87 -10.35 35.06
CA PHE A 89 -8.01 -10.32 36.52
C PHE A 89 -8.87 -11.46 37.07
N ASN A 90 -9.53 -12.24 36.20
CA ASN A 90 -10.36 -13.36 36.64
C ASN A 90 -9.47 -14.47 37.20
N SER A 91 -9.99 -15.23 38.17
CA SER A 91 -9.36 -16.47 38.65
C SER A 91 -9.42 -17.50 37.53
N LEU A 92 -8.45 -17.43 36.61
CA LEU A 92 -8.24 -18.47 35.62
C LEU A 92 -7.83 -19.75 36.35
N GLU A 93 -8.16 -20.91 35.77
CA GLU A 93 -7.66 -22.19 36.26
C GLU A 93 -6.14 -22.11 36.48
N GLU A 94 -5.62 -22.85 37.47
CA GLU A 94 -4.25 -22.72 38.02
C GLU A 94 -3.12 -22.76 36.96
N ASN A 95 -3.38 -23.19 35.73
CA ASN A 95 -2.40 -23.31 34.67
C ASN A 95 -2.41 -22.20 33.61
N HIS A 96 -3.36 -21.26 33.63
CA HIS A 96 -3.40 -20.23 32.60
C HIS A 96 -2.55 -19.02 32.92
N ASN A 97 -1.86 -18.51 31.90
CA ASN A 97 -1.12 -17.26 32.03
C ASN A 97 -2.11 -16.09 32.16
N LYS A 98 -1.80 -15.11 33.00
CA LYS A 98 -2.62 -13.90 33.16
C LYS A 98 -2.37 -12.89 32.03
N SER A 99 -1.23 -13.01 31.37
CA SER A 99 -0.88 -12.24 30.19
C SER A 99 -1.35 -12.98 28.94
N GLU A 100 -2.19 -12.32 28.16
CA GLU A 100 -2.81 -12.88 26.95
C GLU A 100 -2.81 -11.85 25.83
N ALA A 101 -2.98 -12.32 24.59
CA ALA A 101 -3.39 -11.47 23.50
C ALA A 101 -4.92 -11.39 23.46
N LYS A 102 -5.45 -10.19 23.25
CA LYS A 102 -6.88 -9.95 23.04
C LYS A 102 -7.10 -9.31 21.69
N PHE A 103 -8.01 -9.84 20.90
CA PHE A 103 -8.38 -9.21 19.64
C PHE A 103 -9.88 -9.26 19.40
N GLN A 104 -10.33 -8.32 18.59
CA GLN A 104 -11.71 -8.25 18.14
C GLN A 104 -11.73 -8.08 16.63
N LEU A 105 -12.46 -8.97 15.96
CA LEU A 105 -12.80 -8.87 14.54
C LEU A 105 -14.28 -8.49 14.44
N SER A 106 -14.58 -7.37 13.79
CA SER A 106 -15.92 -6.87 13.61
C SER A 106 -16.14 -6.30 12.22
N ILE A 107 -17.01 -6.98 11.46
CA ILE A 107 -17.34 -6.65 10.08
C ILE A 107 -18.85 -6.49 9.92
N LYS A 108 -19.26 -5.60 9.02
CA LYS A 108 -20.62 -5.52 8.49
C LYS A 108 -20.58 -5.60 6.97
N LYS A 109 -21.64 -6.16 6.41
CA LYS A 109 -21.88 -6.21 4.97
C LYS A 109 -23.29 -5.73 4.68
N ARG A 110 -23.41 -4.85 3.69
CA ARG A 110 -24.72 -4.43 3.17
C ARG A 110 -25.34 -5.57 2.35
N LEU A 111 -26.61 -5.88 2.60
CA LEU A 111 -27.33 -6.94 1.89
C LEU A 111 -28.38 -6.37 0.94
N PHE A 112 -29.22 -5.46 1.42
CA PHE A 112 -30.34 -4.91 0.68
C PHE A 112 -30.46 -3.41 0.91
N GLU A 113 -31.00 -2.73 -0.08
CA GLU A 113 -31.28 -1.30 -0.06
C GLU A 113 -32.70 -1.07 -0.55
N ASN A 114 -33.37 -0.08 0.04
CA ASN A 114 -34.64 0.46 -0.38
C ASN A 114 -35.77 -0.58 -0.58
N LEU A 115 -35.88 -1.56 0.33
CA LEU A 115 -36.87 -2.64 0.22
C LEU A 115 -38.32 -2.14 0.33
N LEU A 116 -38.54 -1.05 1.06
CA LEU A 116 -39.84 -0.43 1.33
C LEU A 116 -40.04 0.89 0.56
N GLY A 117 -39.04 1.34 -0.22
CA GLY A 117 -39.11 2.61 -0.92
C GLY A 117 -38.78 3.82 -0.05
N LEU A 118 -38.16 3.63 1.13
CA LEU A 118 -37.86 4.71 2.09
C LEU A 118 -36.35 4.99 2.22
N ASP A 119 -35.56 4.58 1.22
CA ASP A 119 -34.08 4.74 1.21
C ASP A 119 -33.38 4.04 2.38
N GLU A 120 -33.91 2.88 2.81
CA GLU A 120 -33.31 2.10 3.89
C GLU A 120 -32.12 1.26 3.43
N LYS A 121 -31.17 1.02 4.35
CA LYS A 121 -30.03 0.14 4.10
C LYS A 121 -29.99 -0.96 5.16
N TYR A 122 -29.99 -2.22 4.71
CA TYR A 122 -29.95 -3.40 5.58
C TYR A 122 -28.55 -4.00 5.61
N TYR A 123 -28.05 -4.22 6.82
CA TYR A 123 -26.72 -4.75 7.06
C TYR A 123 -26.79 -6.05 7.87
N ILE A 124 -25.92 -6.99 7.52
CA ILE A 124 -25.54 -8.09 8.40
C ILE A 124 -24.20 -7.76 9.04
N ALA A 125 -24.07 -8.02 10.34
CA ALA A 125 -22.84 -7.75 11.07
C ALA A 125 -22.42 -8.96 11.90
N TYR A 126 -21.11 -9.12 12.04
CA TYR A 126 -20.49 -10.12 12.89
C TYR A 126 -19.40 -9.47 13.74
N THR A 127 -19.38 -9.77 15.03
CA THR A 127 -18.33 -9.36 15.96
C THR A 127 -17.89 -10.57 16.75
N GLN A 128 -16.58 -10.83 16.73
CA GLN A 128 -15.94 -11.87 17.51
C GLN A 128 -14.86 -11.23 18.38
N THR A 129 -14.85 -11.56 19.67
CA THR A 129 -13.76 -11.19 20.58
C THR A 129 -13.13 -12.47 21.09
N SER A 130 -11.82 -12.57 21.00
CA SER A 130 -11.10 -13.78 21.43
C SER A 130 -9.93 -13.43 22.34
N TRP A 131 -9.69 -14.34 23.28
CA TRP A 131 -8.58 -14.31 24.23
C TRP A 131 -7.64 -15.46 23.92
N TRP A 132 -6.40 -15.13 23.61
CA TRP A 132 -5.40 -16.05 23.13
C TRP A 132 -4.21 -16.11 24.10
N GLN A 133 -3.93 -17.29 24.64
CA GLN A 133 -2.81 -17.55 25.55
C GLN A 133 -1.48 -17.63 24.78
N ILE A 134 -1.08 -16.57 24.08
CA ILE A 134 0.12 -16.57 23.21
C ILE A 134 1.42 -16.93 23.94
N TYR A 135 1.46 -16.75 25.26
CA TYR A 135 2.62 -17.00 26.11
C TYR A 135 2.57 -18.36 26.83
N GLU A 136 1.52 -19.15 26.62
CA GLU A 136 1.36 -20.49 27.20
C GLU A 136 1.79 -21.57 26.20
N HIS A 137 2.14 -22.76 26.71
CA HIS A 137 2.52 -23.88 25.87
C HIS A 137 1.36 -24.29 24.95
N SER A 138 1.65 -24.53 23.67
CA SER A 138 0.65 -24.77 22.61
C SER A 138 -0.29 -23.60 22.30
N SER A 139 -0.11 -22.45 22.95
CA SER A 139 -0.84 -21.19 22.74
C SER A 139 -2.36 -21.36 22.51
N PRO A 140 -3.10 -21.97 23.46
CA PRO A 140 -4.52 -22.24 23.29
C PRO A 140 -5.36 -20.94 23.30
N PHE A 141 -6.51 -20.99 22.62
CA PHE A 141 -7.56 -19.97 22.79
C PHE A 141 -8.42 -20.35 24.00
N ARG A 142 -8.71 -19.39 24.89
CA ARG A 142 -9.53 -19.66 26.09
C ARG A 142 -11.03 -19.61 25.76
N GLU A 143 -11.44 -18.69 24.91
CA GLU A 143 -12.84 -18.41 24.59
C GLU A 143 -12.98 -17.99 23.14
N THR A 144 -14.02 -18.51 22.46
CA THR A 144 -14.42 -18.13 21.11
C THR A 144 -15.93 -17.94 21.05
#